data_AF-A0A2E8B270-F1
#
_entry.id   AF-A0A2E8B270-F1
#
_cell.length_a   1.000
_cell.length_b   1.000
_cell.length_c   1.000
_cell.angle_alpha   90.00
_cell.angle_beta   90.00
_cell.angle_gamma   90.00
#
_symmetry.space_group_name_H-M   'P 1'
#
loop_
_entity.id
_entity.type
_entity.pdbx_description
1 polymer ?
#
loop_
_entity_poly.entity_id
_entity_poly.type
_entity_poly.pdbx_seq_one_letter_code
_entity_poly.pdbx_strand_id
1 'polypeptide(L)'
;MGVVVNHFFSLISEKQAVKKSTSESVSLADFQNLIRDMYYEKDARRGVDGTFMWLMEEIGELAAALRDGSHEERTEEFADVLAWLTTIANVADVDLTQAVIGKYGAGCPGCGQLACTCPNEEKP
;
A
#
# COMPACT_ATOMS: atom_id res chain seq x y z
N MET A 1 27.69 45.13 22.06
CA MET A 1 28.94 44.53 21.57
C MET A 1 29.63 43.90 22.77
N GLY A 2 29.45 42.65 23.17
CA GLY A 2 29.32 41.41 22.40
C GLY A 2 30.37 40.41 22.91
N VAL A 3 30.51 40.30 24.23
CA VAL A 3 31.34 39.31 24.92
C VAL A 3 30.38 38.19 25.35
N VAL A 4 30.83 36.93 25.34
CA VAL A 4 30.09 35.69 25.62
C VAL A 4 29.44 35.01 24.40
N VAL A 5 30.24 34.69 23.37
CA VAL A 5 29.94 33.54 22.48
C VAL A 5 31.26 32.89 22.04
N ASN A 6 32.05 32.36 22.98
CA ASN A 6 33.25 31.60 22.59
C ASN A 6 33.65 30.49 23.58
N HIS A 7 32.69 29.95 24.34
CA HIS A 7 32.94 28.78 25.17
C HIS A 7 31.85 27.69 25.12
N PHE A 8 30.91 27.81 24.18
CA PHE A 8 29.80 26.85 24.01
C PHE A 8 29.95 25.96 22.77
N PHE A 9 31.17 25.84 22.23
CA PHE A 9 31.46 25.07 21.01
C PHE A 9 32.31 23.81 21.27
N SER A 10 32.33 23.30 22.50
CA SER A 10 33.16 22.15 22.90
C SER A 10 32.41 21.03 23.65
N LEU A 11 31.08 21.08 23.75
CA LEU A 11 30.29 20.02 24.38
C LEU A 11 28.99 19.84 23.60
N ILE A 12 29.03 19.03 22.55
CA ILE A 12 28.02 18.11 21.96
C ILE A 12 28.63 17.67 20.61
N SER A 13 29.70 16.87 20.67
CA SER A 13 30.26 16.18 19.50
C SER A 13 30.54 14.71 19.83
N GLU A 14 29.63 14.10 20.60
CA GLU A 14 29.74 12.70 21.04
C GLU A 14 28.38 11.96 21.07
N LYS A 15 27.29 12.50 20.50
CA LYS A 15 25.96 11.86 20.54
C LYS A 15 25.24 11.74 19.19
N GLN A 16 25.95 11.47 18.11
CA GLN A 16 25.32 10.88 16.93
C GLN A 16 26.16 9.71 16.38
N ALA A 17 26.40 8.75 17.26
CA ALA A 17 26.60 7.38 16.83
C ALA A 17 25.26 6.83 16.30
N VAL A 18 25.22 6.55 15.01
CA VAL A 18 24.49 5.44 14.36
C VAL A 18 22.97 5.34 14.63
N LYS A 19 22.18 5.64 13.59
CA LYS A 19 21.11 4.73 13.17
C LYS A 19 21.22 4.45 11.67
N LYS A 20 21.80 3.30 11.38
CA LYS A 20 21.83 2.65 10.06
C LYS A 20 20.44 2.06 9.77
N SER A 21 19.87 2.46 8.63
CA SER A 21 18.84 1.80 7.80
C SER A 21 17.89 0.81 8.50
N THR A 22 16.64 1.23 8.69
CA THR A 22 15.48 0.32 8.62
C THR A 22 15.15 0.16 7.14
N SER A 23 14.96 -1.06 6.63
CA SER A 23 14.28 -1.21 5.35
C SER A 23 12.87 -0.60 5.50
N GLU A 24 12.51 0.36 4.67
CA GLU A 24 11.14 0.88 4.63
C GLU A 24 10.24 -0.21 4.04
N SER A 25 9.63 -1.01 4.90
CA SER A 25 8.64 -2.02 4.51
C SER A 25 7.25 -1.56 4.95
N VAL A 26 6.29 -1.57 4.03
CA VAL A 26 4.86 -1.38 4.33
C VAL A 26 4.18 -2.74 4.38
N SER A 27 3.46 -3.06 5.45
CA SER A 27 2.58 -4.23 5.47
C SER A 27 1.21 -3.90 4.85
N LEU A 28 0.45 -4.92 4.46
CA LEU A 28 -0.90 -4.74 3.94
C LEU A 28 -1.83 -4.07 4.96
N ALA A 29 -1.67 -4.39 6.25
CA ALA A 29 -2.40 -3.76 7.34
C ALA A 29 -2.01 -2.28 7.49
N ASP A 30 -0.71 -1.96 7.41
CA ASP A 30 -0.24 -0.56 7.48
C ASP A 30 -0.82 0.26 6.32
N PHE A 31 -0.78 -0.28 5.11
CA PHE A 31 -1.34 0.37 3.93
C PHE A 31 -2.86 0.57 4.05
N GLN A 32 -3.58 -0.45 4.50
CA GLN A 32 -5.04 -0.37 4.66
C GLN A 32 -5.45 0.70 5.68
N ASN A 33 -4.73 0.78 6.80
CA ASN A 33 -4.96 1.80 7.81
C ASN A 33 -4.58 3.20 7.32
N LEU A 34 -3.45 3.34 6.60
CA LEU A 34 -3.05 4.61 6.00
C LEU A 34 -4.14 5.16 5.06
N ILE A 35 -4.69 4.33 4.17
CA ILE A 35 -5.77 4.72 3.27
C ILE A 35 -7.05 5.07 4.06
N ARG A 36 -7.37 4.31 5.10
CA ARG A 36 -8.52 4.59 5.98
C ARG A 36 -8.38 5.96 6.64
N ASP A 37 -7.22 6.24 7.23
CA ASP A 37 -6.95 7.48 7.96
C ASP A 37 -7.04 8.71 7.05
N MET A 38 -6.59 8.60 5.80
CA MET A 38 -6.64 9.72 4.85
C MET A 38 -8.05 10.00 4.32
N TYR A 39 -8.85 8.97 4.03
CA TYR A 39 -9.99 9.13 3.11
C TYR A 39 -11.33 8.56 3.60
N TYR A 40 -11.37 7.78 4.67
CA TYR A 40 -12.56 6.97 5.00
C TYR A 40 -13.86 7.77 5.14
N GLU A 41 -13.86 8.95 5.77
CA GLU A 41 -15.11 9.69 5.99
C GLU A 41 -15.81 10.12 4.69
N LYS A 42 -15.06 10.52 3.66
CA LYS A 42 -15.64 10.88 2.36
C LYS A 42 -16.07 9.64 1.58
N ASP A 43 -15.30 8.55 1.69
CA ASP A 43 -15.53 7.33 0.93
C ASP A 43 -16.70 6.52 1.47
N ALA A 44 -16.83 6.44 2.80
CA ALA A 44 -17.98 5.84 3.47
C ALA A 44 -19.30 6.55 3.10
N ARG A 45 -19.27 7.87 2.93
CA ARG A 45 -20.43 8.65 2.45
C ARG A 45 -20.77 8.38 0.99
N ARG A 46 -19.77 8.15 0.13
CA ARG A 46 -19.94 7.78 -1.28
C ARG A 46 -20.46 6.35 -1.43
N GLY A 47 -20.17 5.49 -0.47
CA GLY A 47 -20.64 4.11 -0.42
C GLY A 47 -19.92 3.18 -1.40
N VAL A 48 -20.25 1.89 -1.35
CA VAL A 48 -19.59 0.84 -2.14
C VAL A 48 -19.75 1.08 -3.64
N ASP A 49 -20.97 1.36 -4.12
CA ASP A 49 -21.25 1.52 -5.56
C ASP A 49 -20.45 2.68 -6.16
N GLY A 50 -20.45 3.83 -5.50
CA GLY A 50 -19.67 4.99 -5.94
C GLY A 50 -18.17 4.75 -5.85
N THR A 51 -17.71 3.97 -4.86
CA THR A 51 -16.30 3.61 -4.71
C THR A 51 -15.84 2.62 -5.77
N PHE A 52 -16.71 1.69 -6.15
CA PHE A 52 -16.45 0.74 -7.23
C PHE A 52 -16.24 1.45 -8.57
N MET A 53 -17.00 2.51 -8.85
CA MET A 53 -16.81 3.28 -10.08
C MET A 53 -15.43 3.94 -10.16
N TRP A 54 -14.92 4.49 -9.05
CA TRP A 54 -13.56 5.03 -9.01
C TRP A 54 -12.51 3.93 -9.18
N LEU A 55 -12.64 2.79 -8.49
CA LEU A 55 -11.74 1.66 -8.74
C LEU A 55 -11.72 1.24 -10.22
N MET A 56 -12.86 1.33 -10.91
CA MET A 56 -12.92 0.99 -12.33
C MET A 56 -12.29 2.05 -13.26
N GLU A 57 -12.29 3.31 -12.85
CA GLU A 57 -11.55 4.39 -13.50
C GLU A 57 -10.05 4.08 -13.49
N GLU A 58 -9.48 3.81 -12.31
CA GLU A 58 -8.05 3.48 -12.15
C GLU A 58 -7.64 2.21 -12.90
N ILE A 59 -8.51 1.21 -12.95
CA ILE A 59 -8.24 0.00 -13.77
C ILE A 59 -8.20 0.36 -15.26
N GLY A 60 -9.01 1.33 -15.70
CA GLY A 60 -8.96 1.87 -17.06
C GLY A 60 -7.67 2.64 -17.34
N GLU A 61 -7.21 3.46 -16.39
CA GLU A 61 -5.96 4.22 -16.48
C GLU A 61 -4.75 3.28 -16.49
N LEU A 62 -4.72 2.28 -15.60
CA LEU A 62 -3.74 1.20 -15.63
C LEU A 62 -3.73 0.47 -16.98
N ALA A 63 -4.90 0.18 -17.56
CA ALA A 63 -4.97 -0.47 -18.87
C ALA A 63 -4.37 0.42 -19.98
N ALA A 64 -4.56 1.74 -19.92
CA ALA A 64 -3.95 2.69 -20.85
C ALA A 64 -2.42 2.75 -20.67
N ALA A 65 -1.94 2.86 -19.42
CA ALA A 65 -0.52 2.88 -19.10
C ALA A 65 0.20 1.58 -19.49
N LEU A 66 -0.46 0.43 -19.36
CA LEU A 66 0.09 -0.86 -19.80
C LEU A 66 0.21 -0.96 -21.32
N ARG A 67 -0.69 -0.32 -22.08
CA ARG A 67 -0.69 -0.38 -23.54
C ARG A 67 0.42 0.48 -24.14
N ASP A 68 0.49 1.75 -23.72
CA ASP A 68 1.32 2.76 -24.38
C ASP A 68 2.12 3.65 -23.40
N GLY A 69 2.01 3.41 -22.09
CA GLY A 69 2.60 4.26 -21.06
C GLY A 69 4.08 3.99 -20.77
N SER A 70 4.72 5.02 -20.24
CA SER A 70 6.03 4.97 -19.61
C SER A 70 6.04 4.02 -18.41
N HIS A 71 7.23 3.70 -17.91
CA HIS A 71 7.35 2.89 -16.68
C HIS A 71 6.87 3.65 -15.45
N GLU A 72 7.00 4.98 -15.46
CA GLU A 72 6.56 5.88 -14.40
C GLU A 72 5.03 5.85 -14.30
N GLU A 73 4.33 6.10 -15.41
CA GLU A 73 2.86 6.01 -15.47
C GLU A 73 2.38 4.63 -14.99
N ARG A 74 2.98 3.53 -15.47
CA ARG A 74 2.61 2.19 -14.98
C ARG A 74 2.75 2.04 -13.47
N THR A 75 3.80 2.63 -12.88
CA THR A 75 4.05 2.53 -11.45
C THR A 75 3.00 3.30 -10.65
N GLU A 76 2.63 4.49 -11.12
CA GLU A 76 1.56 5.32 -10.57
C GLU A 76 0.22 4.57 -10.61
N GLU A 77 -0.19 4.09 -11.79
CA GLU A 77 -1.48 3.41 -11.95
C GLU A 77 -1.59 2.09 -11.16
N PHE A 78 -0.49 1.35 -11.00
CA PHE A 78 -0.49 0.17 -10.12
C PHE A 78 -0.72 0.55 -8.65
N ALA A 79 -0.15 1.68 -8.21
CA ALA A 79 -0.35 2.18 -6.87
C ALA A 79 -1.78 2.67 -6.66
N ASP A 80 -2.36 3.36 -7.63
CA ASP A 80 -3.73 3.89 -7.53
C ASP A 80 -4.78 2.77 -7.54
N VAL A 81 -4.64 1.76 -8.40
CA VAL A 81 -5.50 0.56 -8.35
C VAL A 81 -5.43 -0.11 -6.97
N LEU A 82 -4.24 -0.22 -6.37
CA LEU A 82 -4.11 -0.80 -5.03
C LEU A 82 -4.74 0.08 -3.96
N ALA A 83 -4.59 1.40 -4.05
CA ALA A 83 -5.19 2.37 -3.12
C ALA A 83 -6.72 2.34 -3.18
N TRP A 84 -7.31 2.27 -4.38
CA TRP A 84 -8.76 2.23 -4.54
C TRP A 84 -9.37 0.87 -4.21
N LEU A 85 -8.66 -0.24 -4.47
CA LEU A 85 -9.04 -1.57 -3.96
C LEU A 85 -9.08 -1.57 -2.42
N THR A 86 -8.09 -0.94 -1.80
CA THR A 86 -8.01 -0.79 -0.35
C THR A 86 -9.11 0.12 0.18
N THR A 87 -9.42 1.18 -0.55
CA THR A 87 -10.50 2.11 -0.22
C THR A 87 -11.85 1.40 -0.21
N ILE A 88 -12.19 0.63 -1.26
CA ILE A 88 -13.47 -0.10 -1.29
C ILE A 88 -13.53 -1.19 -0.21
N ALA A 89 -12.41 -1.84 0.13
CA ALA A 89 -12.35 -2.79 1.24
C ALA A 89 -12.65 -2.10 2.58
N ASN A 90 -12.12 -0.90 2.82
CA ASN A 90 -12.43 -0.12 4.01
C ASN A 90 -13.92 0.26 4.08
N VAL A 91 -14.52 0.68 2.96
CA VAL A 91 -15.94 1.02 2.87
C VAL A 91 -16.85 -0.20 3.07
N ALA A 92 -16.42 -1.37 2.60
CA ALA A 92 -17.14 -2.64 2.73
C ALA A 92 -16.87 -3.37 4.07
N ASP A 93 -16.09 -2.78 4.97
CA ASP A 93 -15.66 -3.38 6.24
C ASP A 93 -14.95 -4.74 6.09
N VAL A 94 -14.08 -4.84 5.09
CA VAL A 94 -13.26 -6.02 4.81
C VAL A 94 -11.83 -5.80 5.28
N ASP A 95 -11.35 -6.64 6.19
CA ASP A 95 -9.92 -6.72 6.54
C ASP A 95 -9.15 -7.49 5.45
N LEU A 96 -8.32 -6.77 4.68
CA LEU A 96 -7.56 -7.36 3.57
C LEU A 96 -6.48 -8.32 4.05
N THR A 97 -5.87 -8.06 5.21
CA THR A 97 -4.84 -8.94 5.76
C THR A 97 -5.44 -10.30 6.12
N GLN A 98 -6.59 -10.30 6.80
CA GLN A 98 -7.31 -11.53 7.12
C GLN A 98 -7.82 -12.23 5.85
N ALA A 99 -8.35 -11.48 4.88
CA ALA A 99 -8.81 -12.05 3.62
C ALA A 99 -7.68 -12.74 2.84
N VAL A 100 -6.50 -12.11 2.75
CA VAL A 100 -5.33 -12.66 2.06
C VAL A 100 -4.76 -13.86 2.82
N ILE A 101 -4.62 -13.79 4.14
CA ILE A 101 -4.15 -14.94 4.96
C ILE A 101 -5.11 -16.11 4.82
N GLY A 102 -6.42 -15.88 4.93
CA GLY A 102 -7.44 -16.92 4.84
C GLY A 102 -7.46 -17.60 3.47
N LYS A 103 -7.20 -16.85 2.39
CA LYS A 103 -7.23 -17.40 1.03
C LYS A 103 -5.90 -18.00 0.56
N TYR A 104 -4.78 -17.34 0.85
CA TYR A 104 -3.46 -17.65 0.27
C TYR A 104 -2.38 -17.95 1.31
N GLY A 105 -2.66 -17.81 2.61
CA GLY A 105 -1.66 -17.94 3.68
C GLY A 105 -1.06 -19.34 3.84
N ALA A 106 -1.68 -20.37 3.28
CA ALA A 106 -1.21 -21.76 3.32
C ALA A 106 -0.75 -22.31 1.96
N GLY A 107 -0.68 -21.47 0.91
CA GLY A 107 -0.39 -21.89 -0.46
C GLY A 107 -1.58 -21.71 -1.40
N CYS A 108 -1.54 -22.35 -2.57
CA CYS A 108 -2.61 -22.32 -3.56
C CYS A 108 -3.96 -22.77 -2.94
N PRO A 109 -5.05 -22.00 -3.09
CA PRO A 109 -6.35 -22.39 -2.53
C PRO A 109 -6.88 -23.72 -3.09
N GLY A 110 -6.58 -24.04 -4.36
CA GLY A 110 -6.97 -25.29 -5.00
C GLY A 110 -6.16 -26.51 -4.56
N CYS A 111 -4.83 -26.50 -4.73
CA CYS A 111 -3.99 -27.68 -4.49
C CYS A 111 -3.18 -27.68 -3.17
N GLY A 112 -3.24 -26.59 -2.40
CA GLY A 112 -2.53 -26.44 -1.12
C GLY A 112 -1.00 -26.33 -1.23
N GLN A 113 -0.44 -26.33 -2.44
CA GLN A 113 1.00 -26.21 -2.67
C GLN A 113 1.43 -24.74 -2.74
N LEU A 114 2.63 -24.43 -2.24
CA LEU A 114 3.20 -23.08 -2.37
C LEU A 114 3.47 -22.73 -3.84
N ALA A 115 4.02 -23.67 -4.61
CA ALA A 115 4.07 -23.61 -6.06
C ALA A 115 2.86 -24.35 -6.62
N CYS A 116 1.91 -23.60 -7.19
CA CYS A 116 0.65 -24.17 -7.71
C CYS A 116 0.91 -25.22 -8.80
N THR A 117 0.16 -26.31 -8.75
CA THR A 117 0.16 -27.40 -9.75
C THR A 117 -1.25 -27.69 -10.28
N CYS A 118 -2.21 -26.80 -10.06
CA CYS A 118 -3.55 -26.94 -10.62
C CYS A 118 -3.50 -26.91 -12.16
N PRO A 119 -4.42 -27.62 -12.85
CA PRO A 119 -4.57 -27.49 -14.29
C PRO A 119 -4.82 -26.03 -14.69
N ASN A 120 -4.26 -25.57 -15.80
CA ASN A 120 -4.38 -24.18 -16.29
C ASN A 120 -5.82 -23.75 -16.64
N GLU A 121 -6.76 -24.70 -16.68
CA GLU A 121 -8.15 -24.49 -17.08
C GLU A 121 -9.07 -24.11 -15.91
N GLU A 122 -8.58 -24.20 -14.67
CA GLU A 122 -9.34 -23.85 -13.47
C GLU A 122 -8.77 -22.60 -12.79
N LYS A 123 -9.66 -21.75 -12.25
CA LYS A 123 -9.23 -20.69 -11.34
C LYS A 123 -8.64 -21.35 -10.08
N PRO A 124 -7.43 -20.99 -9.64
CA PRO A 124 -6.82 -21.55 -8.43
C PRO A 124 -7.59 -21.18 -7.16
#